data_AF-A0A2U1T3U9-F1
#
_entry.id   AF-A0A2U1T3U9-F1
#
_cell.length_a   1.000
_cell.length_b   1.000
_cell.length_c   1.000
_cell.angle_alpha   90.00
_cell.angle_beta   90.00
_cell.angle_gamma   90.00
#
_symmetry.space_group_name_H-M   'P 1'
#
loop_
_entity.id
_entity.type
_entity.pdbx_description
1 polymer ?
#
loop_
_entity_poly.entity_id
_entity_poly.type
_entity_poly.pdbx_seq_one_letter_code
_entity_poly.pdbx_strand_id
1 'polypeptide(L)'
;MSPRPIYVEITIAAPIDLLWRLTQDPELHTRWDLRFSSITPTEDVPTGARRFSYERRMPGHTIAGTGISIGETSRPGGTRTSALRFTTLDRLSPLREGRGYWRYVPVDGGVRFITGYDYQPGWGRLADLLVRPVIGWMTAWSFDALRIWAEHGIDPADQRPWALWRRDRPRASRCIRTPQTGRMTDAPPATLATLEAP
;
A
#
# COMPACT_ATOMS: atom_id res chain seq x y z
N MET A 1 -10.66 -17.04 15.56
CA MET A 1 -9.92 -15.76 15.61
C MET A 1 -9.93 -15.16 14.22
N SER A 2 -10.31 -13.89 14.06
CA SER A 2 -10.18 -13.21 12.76
C SER A 2 -8.69 -13.11 12.39
N PRO A 3 -8.33 -13.23 11.10
CA PRO A 3 -6.93 -13.07 10.67
C PRO A 3 -6.39 -11.72 11.13
N ARG A 4 -5.11 -11.65 11.49
CA ARG A 4 -4.49 -10.35 11.81
C ARG A 4 -4.47 -9.46 10.57
N PRO A 5 -4.71 -8.16 10.70
CA PRO A 5 -4.51 -7.22 9.60
C PRO A 5 -3.05 -7.25 9.15
N ILE A 6 -2.83 -6.95 7.88
CA ILE A 6 -1.48 -6.79 7.34
C ILE A 6 -0.95 -5.44 7.80
N TYR A 7 0.25 -5.45 8.37
CA TYR A 7 0.99 -4.27 8.77
C TYR A 7 2.37 -4.30 8.11
N VAL A 8 2.78 -3.15 7.55
CA VAL A 8 4.14 -2.95 7.04
C VAL A 8 4.58 -1.53 7.36
N GLU A 9 5.81 -1.40 7.84
CA GLU A 9 6.45 -0.12 8.15
C GLU A 9 7.90 -0.10 7.64
N ILE A 10 8.33 1.05 7.11
CA ILE A 10 9.71 1.36 6.78
C ILE A 10 10.00 2.86 7.00
N THR A 11 11.22 3.21 7.38
CA THR A 11 11.68 4.61 7.34
C THR A 11 12.35 4.88 6.00
N ILE A 12 11.99 5.99 5.36
CA ILE A 12 12.50 6.42 4.06
C ILE A 12 13.16 7.78 4.22
N ALA A 13 14.45 7.87 3.91
CA ALA A 13 15.25 9.10 3.95
C ALA A 13 14.96 10.00 2.73
N ALA A 14 13.72 10.50 2.65
CA ALA A 14 13.27 11.38 1.58
C ALA A 14 12.28 12.44 2.12
N PRO A 15 12.14 13.60 1.45
CA PRO A 15 11.11 14.57 1.80
C PRO A 15 9.70 13.98 1.69
N ILE A 16 8.82 14.36 2.62
CA ILE A 16 7.43 13.88 2.63
C ILE A 16 6.66 14.22 1.36
N ASP A 17 6.97 15.34 0.70
CA ASP A 17 6.36 15.73 -0.57
C ASP A 17 6.73 14.80 -1.71
N LEU A 18 8.00 14.39 -1.78
CA LEU A 18 8.43 13.41 -2.76
C LEU A 18 7.72 12.08 -2.50
N LEU A 19 7.74 11.60 -1.26
CA LEU A 19 7.10 10.33 -0.92
C LEU A 19 5.59 10.37 -1.18
N TRP A 20 4.92 11.47 -0.84
CA TRP A 20 3.50 11.68 -1.13
C TRP A 20 3.22 11.62 -2.64
N ARG A 21 4.04 12.27 -3.48
CA ARG A 21 3.90 12.19 -4.93
C ARG A 21 4.06 10.77 -5.45
N LEU A 22 5.14 10.07 -5.06
CA LEU A 22 5.43 8.70 -5.52
C LEU A 22 4.35 7.68 -5.14
N THR A 23 3.57 7.99 -4.11
CA THR A 23 2.54 7.10 -3.57
C THR A 23 1.13 7.48 -4.03
N GLN A 24 0.82 8.77 -4.20
CA GLN A 24 -0.53 9.21 -4.60
C GLN A 24 -0.71 9.38 -6.11
N ASP A 25 0.37 9.52 -6.89
CA ASP A 25 0.30 9.56 -8.35
C ASP A 25 0.12 8.14 -8.91
N PRO A 26 -0.99 7.83 -9.61
CA PRO A 26 -1.26 6.49 -10.15
C PRO A 26 -0.17 5.93 -11.08
N GLU A 27 0.44 6.79 -11.90
CA GLU A 27 1.48 6.38 -12.84
C GLU A 27 2.78 6.03 -12.12
N LEU A 28 3.11 6.76 -11.04
CA LEU A 28 4.29 6.48 -10.23
C LEU A 28 4.06 5.28 -9.30
N HIS A 29 2.86 5.18 -8.72
CA HIS A 29 2.49 4.11 -7.77
C HIS A 29 2.67 2.72 -8.41
N THR A 30 2.11 2.52 -9.59
CA THR A 30 2.14 1.22 -10.28
C THR A 30 3.54 0.72 -10.65
N ARG A 31 4.56 1.58 -10.59
CA ARG A 31 5.95 1.21 -10.90
C ARG A 31 6.62 0.40 -9.79
N TRP A 32 6.33 0.71 -8.53
CA TRP A 32 6.97 0.08 -7.37
C TRP A 32 6.07 -0.92 -6.63
N ASP A 33 4.75 -0.78 -6.75
CA ASP A 33 3.80 -1.61 -6.01
C ASP A 33 3.45 -2.90 -6.76
N LEU A 34 3.93 -4.03 -6.26
CA LEU A 34 3.64 -5.34 -6.85
C LEU A 34 2.16 -5.72 -6.81
N ARG A 35 1.33 -5.03 -6.03
CA ARG A 35 -0.08 -5.35 -5.86
C ARG A 35 -0.93 -4.87 -7.03
N PHE A 36 -0.48 -3.86 -7.77
CA PHE A 36 -1.21 -3.22 -8.86
C PHE A 36 -0.38 -3.23 -10.16
N SER A 37 -1.04 -3.36 -11.30
CA SER A 37 -0.46 -3.22 -12.63
C SER A 37 -0.97 -1.98 -13.36
N SER A 38 -2.13 -1.47 -12.98
CA SER A 38 -2.69 -0.21 -13.44
C SER A 38 -3.61 0.35 -12.35
N ILE A 39 -3.66 1.68 -12.24
CA ILE A 39 -4.62 2.42 -11.43
C ILE A 39 -5.12 3.56 -12.30
N THR A 40 -6.43 3.68 -12.48
CA THR A 40 -7.04 4.70 -13.33
C THR A 40 -8.06 5.49 -12.51
N PRO A 41 -7.83 6.79 -12.25
CA PRO A 41 -8.82 7.66 -11.65
C PRO A 41 -10.11 7.68 -12.48
N THR A 42 -11.27 7.60 -11.82
CA THR A 42 -12.57 7.58 -12.50
C THR A 42 -13.43 8.78 -12.14
N GLU A 43 -13.44 9.19 -10.87
CA GLU A 43 -14.33 10.26 -10.38
C GLU A 43 -13.73 10.95 -9.15
N ASP A 44 -13.86 12.28 -9.09
CA ASP A 44 -13.61 13.06 -7.88
C ASP A 44 -14.92 13.24 -7.10
N VAL A 45 -14.91 12.89 -5.81
CA VAL A 45 -16.06 12.98 -4.92
C VAL A 45 -16.03 14.33 -4.19
N PRO A 46 -17.18 15.00 -3.98
CA PRO A 46 -17.23 16.31 -3.29
C PRO A 46 -16.58 16.34 -1.89
N THR A 47 -16.45 15.18 -1.24
CA THR A 47 -15.78 15.02 0.05
C THR A 47 -14.25 15.11 -0.02
N GLY A 48 -13.67 15.26 -1.22
CA GLY A 48 -12.23 15.22 -1.46
C GLY A 48 -11.67 13.81 -1.63
N ALA A 49 -12.53 12.79 -1.62
CA ALA A 49 -12.17 11.43 -2.01
C ALA A 49 -12.12 11.29 -3.54
N ARG A 50 -11.40 10.28 -4.02
CA ARG A 50 -11.26 9.96 -5.44
C ARG A 50 -11.54 8.48 -5.66
N ARG A 51 -12.45 8.18 -6.59
CA ARG A 51 -12.69 6.81 -7.08
C ARG A 51 -11.70 6.45 -8.16
N PHE A 52 -11.36 5.18 -8.23
CA PHE A 52 -10.44 4.63 -9.22
C PHE A 52 -10.82 3.19 -9.57
N SER A 53 -10.47 2.76 -10.78
CA SER A 53 -10.36 1.35 -11.13
C SER A 53 -8.90 0.90 -11.00
N TYR A 54 -8.69 -0.38 -10.73
CA TYR A 54 -7.36 -0.96 -10.71
C TYR A 54 -7.32 -2.30 -11.42
N GLU A 55 -6.15 -2.63 -11.94
CA GLU A 55 -5.84 -3.94 -12.51
C GLU A 55 -4.67 -4.57 -11.76
N ARG A 56 -4.67 -5.90 -11.74
CA ARG A 56 -3.50 -6.70 -11.40
C ARG A 56 -3.34 -7.81 -12.43
N ARG A 57 -2.30 -7.71 -13.24
CA ARG A 57 -1.94 -8.70 -14.25
C ARG A 57 -1.22 -9.87 -13.61
N MET A 58 -1.65 -11.06 -13.95
CA MET A 58 -1.06 -12.34 -13.58
C MET A 58 -0.90 -13.19 -14.85
N PRO A 59 -0.06 -14.25 -14.83
CA PRO A 59 0.02 -15.16 -15.97
C PRO A 59 -1.35 -15.73 -16.32
N GLY A 60 -1.87 -15.41 -17.51
CA GLY A 60 -3.14 -15.93 -18.03
C GLY A 60 -4.42 -15.29 -17.49
N HIS A 61 -4.34 -14.29 -16.60
CA HIS A 61 -5.53 -13.63 -16.04
C HIS A 61 -5.24 -12.21 -15.54
N THR A 62 -6.19 -11.29 -15.70
CA THR A 62 -6.10 -9.94 -15.13
C THR A 62 -7.24 -9.74 -14.14
N ILE A 63 -6.89 -9.54 -12.87
CA ILE A 63 -7.86 -9.13 -11.86
C ILE A 63 -8.18 -7.66 -12.05
N ALA A 64 -9.46 -7.33 -12.17
CA ALA A 64 -9.94 -5.95 -12.19
C ALA A 64 -10.79 -5.65 -10.96
N GLY A 65 -10.70 -4.44 -10.43
CA GLY A 65 -11.51 -3.99 -9.32
C GLY A 65 -11.68 -2.48 -9.28
N THR A 66 -12.44 -2.02 -8.29
CA THR A 66 -12.69 -0.60 -8.04
C THR A 66 -12.27 -0.24 -6.62
N GLY A 67 -11.97 1.02 -6.41
CA GLY A 67 -11.61 1.55 -5.11
C GLY A 67 -11.94 3.02 -4.98
N ILE A 68 -11.89 3.48 -3.75
CA ILE A 68 -12.01 4.88 -3.37
C ILE A 68 -10.91 5.18 -2.37
N SER A 69 -10.25 6.32 -2.52
CA SER A 69 -9.20 6.78 -1.63
C SER A 69 -9.38 8.25 -1.27
N ILE A 70 -8.99 8.61 -0.05
CA ILE A 70 -8.97 10.00 0.40
C ILE A 70 -7.61 10.29 1.06
N GLY A 71 -6.95 11.33 0.57
CA GLY A 71 -5.68 11.81 1.11
C GLY A 71 -5.90 13.01 2.02
N GLU A 72 -5.38 12.95 3.24
CA GLU A 72 -5.29 14.07 4.17
C GLU A 72 -3.85 14.53 4.31
N THR A 73 -3.57 15.75 3.83
CA THR A 73 -2.23 16.36 3.85
C THR A 73 -2.03 17.36 4.99
N SER A 74 -3.12 17.85 5.60
CA SER A 74 -3.09 18.87 6.65
C SER A 74 -3.49 18.27 8.00
N ARG A 75 -2.51 17.72 8.73
CA ARG A 75 -2.67 17.33 10.14
C ARG A 75 -1.64 18.02 11.03
N PRO A 76 -1.97 18.27 12.31
CA PRO A 76 -1.01 18.76 13.29
C PRO A 76 0.27 17.90 13.30
N GLY A 77 1.44 18.54 13.30
CA GLY A 77 2.74 17.85 13.30
C GLY A 77 3.22 17.35 11.93
N GLY A 78 2.62 17.80 10.82
CA GLY A 78 3.09 17.50 9.46
C GLY A 78 2.86 16.06 9.00
N THR A 79 2.13 15.27 9.79
CA THR A 79 1.74 13.90 9.41
C THR A 79 0.74 13.95 8.25
N ARG A 80 0.86 13.02 7.31
CA ARG A 80 -0.14 12.80 6.27
C ARG A 80 -0.75 11.42 6.40
N THR A 81 -1.97 11.24 5.92
CA THR A 81 -2.59 9.91 5.79
C THR A 81 -3.33 9.78 4.48
N SER A 82 -3.38 8.56 3.94
CA SER A 82 -4.26 8.22 2.83
C SER A 82 -5.07 7.01 3.24
N ALA A 83 -6.40 7.14 3.28
CA ALA A 83 -7.31 6.04 3.57
C ALA A 83 -7.86 5.50 2.24
N LEU A 84 -8.01 4.19 2.12
CA LEU A 84 -8.56 3.58 0.91
C LEU A 84 -9.46 2.40 1.23
N ARG A 85 -10.47 2.21 0.38
CA ARG A 85 -11.30 1.01 0.30
C ARG A 85 -11.25 0.48 -1.13
N PHE A 86 -11.29 -0.83 -1.28
CA PHE A 86 -11.30 -1.48 -2.59
C PHE A 86 -12.19 -2.71 -2.57
N THR A 87 -12.67 -3.09 -3.75
CA THR A 87 -13.45 -4.30 -3.97
C THR A 87 -13.18 -4.87 -5.36
N THR A 88 -13.62 -6.09 -5.60
CA THR A 88 -13.56 -6.75 -6.90
C THR A 88 -14.62 -7.85 -6.99
N LEU A 89 -15.25 -7.94 -8.17
CA LEU A 89 -16.17 -9.03 -8.52
C LEU A 89 -15.45 -10.22 -9.15
N ASP A 90 -14.14 -10.12 -9.39
CA ASP A 90 -13.36 -11.14 -10.07
C ASP A 90 -13.22 -12.40 -9.22
N ARG A 91 -13.84 -13.50 -9.64
CA ARG A 91 -13.87 -14.76 -8.88
C ARG A 91 -12.49 -15.34 -8.58
N LEU A 92 -11.49 -15.06 -9.40
CA LEU A 92 -10.11 -15.53 -9.20
C LEU A 92 -9.31 -14.65 -8.24
N SER A 93 -9.82 -13.50 -7.81
CA SER A 93 -9.12 -12.68 -6.84
C SER A 93 -9.05 -13.34 -5.45
N PRO A 94 -7.84 -13.45 -4.86
CA PRO A 94 -7.69 -13.91 -3.48
C PRO A 94 -8.10 -12.84 -2.45
N LEU A 95 -8.20 -11.57 -2.85
CA LEU A 95 -8.63 -10.45 -2.02
C LEU A 95 -9.99 -9.92 -2.53
N ARG A 96 -11.01 -9.91 -1.68
CA ARG A 96 -12.33 -9.30 -1.98
C ARG A 96 -12.35 -7.86 -1.49
N GLU A 97 -13.45 -7.45 -0.85
CA GLU A 97 -13.54 -6.16 -0.19
C GLU A 97 -12.43 -6.02 0.85
N GLY A 98 -11.70 -4.91 0.77
CA GLY A 98 -10.67 -4.56 1.72
C GLY A 98 -10.63 -3.07 2.01
N ARG A 99 -10.01 -2.75 3.14
CA ARG A 99 -9.83 -1.38 3.60
C ARG A 99 -8.47 -1.24 4.22
N GLY A 100 -7.83 -0.12 3.96
CA GLY A 100 -6.48 0.14 4.39
C GLY A 100 -6.19 1.61 4.54
N TYR A 101 -5.04 1.88 5.13
CA TYR A 101 -4.52 3.23 5.18
C TYR A 101 -3.02 3.23 4.99
N TRP A 102 -2.52 4.37 4.58
CA TRP A 102 -1.14 4.78 4.60
C TRP A 102 -0.97 5.95 5.56
N ARG A 103 0.15 5.96 6.26
CA ARG A 103 0.52 7.04 7.17
C ARG A 103 1.97 7.44 6.91
N TYR A 104 2.19 8.75 6.89
CA TYR A 104 3.46 9.38 6.64
C TYR A 104 3.79 10.21 7.88
N VAL A 105 4.68 9.71 8.74
CA VAL A 105 5.07 10.40 9.97
C VAL A 105 6.47 10.98 9.76
N PRO A 106 6.64 12.32 9.72
CA PRO A 106 7.95 12.94 9.73
C PRO A 106 8.75 12.47 10.95
N VAL A 107 10.01 12.10 10.74
CA VAL A 107 10.96 11.73 11.79
C VAL A 107 12.34 12.29 11.47
N ASP A 108 13.24 12.27 12.43
CA ASP A 108 14.64 12.60 12.20
C ASP A 108 15.22 11.69 11.10
N GLY A 109 15.73 12.32 10.04
CA GLY A 109 16.31 11.61 8.90
C GLY A 109 15.32 11.15 7.83
N GLY A 110 14.02 11.46 7.91
CA GLY A 110 13.08 11.20 6.80
C GLY A 110 11.62 11.03 7.21
N VAL A 111 10.96 10.02 6.64
CA VAL A 111 9.54 9.73 6.87
C VAL A 111 9.37 8.26 7.23
N ARG A 112 8.72 8.00 8.36
CA ARG A 112 8.17 6.67 8.67
C ARG A 112 6.91 6.46 7.85
N PHE A 113 6.98 5.52 6.92
CA PHE A 113 5.89 5.13 6.04
C PHE A 113 5.27 3.83 6.53
N ILE A 114 3.98 3.88 6.84
CA ILE A 114 3.25 2.80 7.51
C ILE A 114 2.02 2.47 6.67
N THR A 115 1.71 1.18 6.53
CA THR A 115 0.40 0.73 6.08
C THR A 115 -0.19 -0.30 7.03
N GLY A 116 -1.49 -0.17 7.25
CA GLY A 116 -2.32 -1.19 7.89
C GLY A 116 -3.55 -1.44 7.02
N TYR A 117 -3.84 -2.69 6.70
CA TYR A 117 -5.04 -3.03 5.96
C TYR A 117 -5.52 -4.45 6.23
N ASP A 118 -6.81 -4.66 5.97
CA ASP A 118 -7.45 -5.96 6.04
C ASP A 118 -8.40 -6.15 4.86
N TYR A 119 -8.72 -7.40 4.56
CA TYR A 119 -9.60 -7.78 3.46
C TYR A 119 -10.36 -9.07 3.76
N GLN A 120 -11.48 -9.23 3.09
CA GLN A 120 -12.24 -10.48 3.06
C GLN A 120 -11.52 -11.50 2.14
N PRO A 121 -11.18 -12.71 2.62
CA PRO A 121 -10.47 -13.70 1.82
C PRO A 121 -11.33 -14.26 0.69
N GLY A 122 -10.91 -14.06 -0.56
CA GLY A 122 -11.67 -14.46 -1.76
C GLY A 122 -11.67 -15.96 -2.04
N TRP A 123 -10.68 -16.69 -1.56
CA TRP A 123 -10.58 -18.16 -1.65
C TRP A 123 -10.93 -18.87 -0.33
N GLY A 124 -11.50 -18.14 0.63
CA GLY A 124 -11.82 -18.65 1.95
C GLY A 124 -10.65 -18.60 2.94
N ARG A 125 -10.98 -18.88 4.21
CA ARG A 125 -10.08 -18.63 5.36
C ARG A 125 -8.86 -19.55 5.42
N LEU A 126 -8.96 -20.78 4.92
CA LEU A 126 -7.84 -21.74 4.95
C LEU A 126 -6.75 -21.34 3.95
N ALA A 127 -7.14 -20.96 2.73
CA ALA A 127 -6.19 -20.43 1.74
C ALA A 127 -5.56 -19.10 2.21
N ASP A 128 -6.32 -18.29 2.95
CA ASP A 128 -5.83 -17.02 3.52
C ASP A 128 -4.59 -17.19 4.41
N LEU A 129 -4.43 -18.34 5.07
CA LEU A 129 -3.26 -18.64 5.90
C LEU A 129 -1.95 -18.61 5.10
N LEU A 130 -2.00 -18.87 3.79
CA LEU A 130 -0.86 -18.79 2.87
C LEU A 130 -0.85 -17.48 2.09
N VAL A 131 -2.02 -17.03 1.61
CA VAL A 131 -2.17 -15.80 0.83
C VAL A 131 -1.73 -14.58 1.64
N ARG A 132 -2.21 -14.43 2.88
CA ARG A 132 -1.95 -13.24 3.68
C ARG A 132 -0.47 -13.00 3.99
N PRO A 133 0.33 -14.02 4.39
CA PRO A 133 1.78 -13.87 4.50
C PRO A 133 2.48 -13.46 3.20
N VAL A 134 2.05 -13.99 2.06
CA VAL A 134 2.59 -13.64 0.73
C VAL A 134 2.27 -12.20 0.38
N ILE A 135 1.03 -11.78 0.57
CA ILE A 135 0.60 -10.39 0.33
C ILE A 135 1.34 -9.42 1.25
N GLY A 136 1.51 -9.77 2.53
CA GLY A 136 2.32 -8.96 3.45
C GLY A 136 3.80 -8.89 3.04
N TRP A 137 4.36 -9.97 2.51
CA TRP A 137 5.72 -9.97 1.95
C TRP A 137 5.82 -9.09 0.70
N MET A 138 4.85 -9.16 -0.22
CA MET A 138 4.82 -8.33 -1.43
C MET A 138 4.72 -6.84 -1.09
N THR A 139 3.88 -6.48 -0.10
CA THR A 139 3.78 -5.10 0.39
C THR A 139 5.10 -4.62 0.97
N ALA A 140 5.76 -5.42 1.80
CA ALA A 140 7.08 -5.09 2.35
C ALA A 140 8.16 -4.95 1.27
N TRP A 141 8.18 -5.85 0.28
CA TRP A 141 9.09 -5.73 -0.85
C TRP A 141 8.86 -4.42 -1.62
N SER A 142 7.59 -4.08 -1.87
CA SER A 142 7.20 -2.86 -2.59
C SER A 142 7.61 -1.59 -1.83
N PHE A 143 7.49 -1.61 -0.50
CA PHE A 143 7.93 -0.51 0.36
C PHE A 143 9.45 -0.29 0.29
N ASP A 144 10.25 -1.35 0.29
CA ASP A 144 11.69 -1.20 0.13
C ASP A 144 12.08 -0.76 -1.30
N ALA A 145 11.32 -1.17 -2.32
CA ALA A 145 11.54 -0.70 -3.70
C ALA A 145 11.24 0.80 -3.84
N LEU A 146 10.15 1.25 -3.22
CA LEU A 146 9.81 2.66 -3.08
C LEU A 146 10.91 3.43 -2.32
N ARG A 147 11.43 2.86 -1.22
CA ARG A 147 12.53 3.47 -0.46
C ARG A 147 13.75 3.69 -1.34
N ILE A 148 14.20 2.65 -2.04
CA ILE A 148 15.37 2.71 -2.94
C ILE A 148 15.16 3.77 -4.02
N TRP A 149 13.95 3.85 -4.59
CA TRP A 149 13.64 4.87 -5.58
C TRP A 149 13.65 6.28 -5.00
N ALA A 150 13.03 6.48 -3.83
CA ALA A 150 12.94 7.78 -3.18
C ALA A 150 14.30 8.29 -2.66
N GLU A 151 15.16 7.41 -2.15
CA GLU A 151 16.45 7.77 -1.55
C GLU A 151 17.58 7.89 -2.59
N HIS A 152 17.53 7.11 -3.67
CA HIS A 152 18.65 6.98 -4.60
C HIS A 152 18.29 7.27 -6.07
N GLY A 153 17.02 7.54 -6.37
CA GLY A 153 16.56 7.81 -7.74
C GLY A 153 16.59 6.60 -8.68
N ILE A 154 16.79 5.38 -8.14
CA ILE A 154 16.84 4.15 -8.94
C ILE A 154 15.43 3.76 -9.33
N ASP A 155 15.16 3.69 -10.64
CA ASP A 155 13.85 3.32 -11.19
C ASP A 155 13.41 1.93 -10.70
N PRO A 156 12.18 1.75 -10.18
CA PRO A 156 11.65 0.44 -9.83
C PRO A 156 11.68 -0.59 -10.97
N ALA A 157 11.66 -0.14 -12.24
CA ALA A 157 11.82 -1.01 -13.40
C ALA A 157 13.16 -1.78 -13.39
N ASP A 158 14.21 -1.18 -12.81
CA ASP A 158 15.54 -1.76 -12.66
C ASP A 158 15.69 -2.65 -11.41
N GLN A 159 14.66 -2.68 -10.56
CA GLN A 159 14.68 -3.34 -9.24
C GLN A 159 13.98 -4.71 -9.27
N ARG A 160 14.02 -5.43 -10.39
CA ARG A 160 13.32 -6.71 -10.58
C ARG A 160 13.67 -7.73 -9.48
N PRO A 161 12.69 -8.52 -8.96
CA PRO A 161 12.93 -9.47 -7.87
C PRO A 161 13.92 -10.59 -8.24
N TRP A 162 14.09 -10.90 -9.53
CA TRP A 162 15.06 -11.87 -10.05
C TRP A 162 16.47 -11.29 -10.27
N ALA A 163 16.68 -9.99 -10.11
CA ALA A 163 18.00 -9.36 -10.18
C ALA A 163 18.82 -9.61 -8.91
N LEU A 164 19.03 -10.89 -8.58
CA LEU A 164 19.62 -11.37 -7.33
C LEU A 164 21.08 -10.90 -7.15
N TRP A 165 21.76 -10.53 -8.24
CA TRP A 165 23.14 -10.02 -8.26
C TRP A 165 23.28 -8.57 -7.79
N ARG A 166 22.21 -7.76 -7.79
CA ARG A 166 22.28 -6.38 -7.29
C ARG A 166 22.29 -6.39 -5.76
N ARG A 167 23.36 -5.85 -5.15
CA ARG A 167 23.45 -5.69 -3.69
C ARG A 167 22.28 -4.87 -3.13
N ASP A 168 21.85 -3.86 -3.87
CA ASP A 168 20.78 -2.94 -3.49
C ASP A 168 19.38 -3.33 -3.99
N ARG A 169 19.14 -4.63 -4.21
CA ARG A 169 17.79 -5.10 -4.53
C ARG A 169 16.81 -4.90 -3.36
N PRO A 170 15.51 -4.74 -3.64
CA PRO A 170 14.51 -4.63 -2.59
C PRO A 170 14.41 -5.93 -1.77
N ARG A 171 14.22 -5.80 -0.45
CA ARG A 171 14.11 -6.89 0.49
C ARG A 171 13.01 -6.60 1.50
N ALA A 172 11.98 -7.46 1.52
CA ALA A 172 10.91 -7.41 2.52
C ALA A 172 11.42 -7.47 3.97
N SER A 173 12.60 -8.04 4.22
CA SER A 173 13.22 -8.11 5.55
C SER A 173 13.70 -6.76 6.09
N ARG A 174 13.78 -5.70 5.26
CA ARG A 174 14.08 -4.33 5.70
C ARG A 174 12.86 -3.61 6.29
N CYS A 175 11.67 -4.19 6.16
CA CYS A 175 10.44 -3.65 6.72
C CYS A 175 10.07 -4.34 8.03
N ILE A 176 9.45 -3.58 8.93
CA ILE A 176 8.77 -4.12 10.10
C ILE A 176 7.38 -4.59 9.65
N ARG A 177 7.00 -5.82 10.03
CA ARG A 177 5.73 -6.45 9.61
C ARG A 177 4.77 -6.77 10.75
N THR A 178 5.11 -6.34 11.94
CA THR A 178 4.27 -6.50 13.13
C THR A 178 4.23 -5.14 13.82
N PRO A 179 3.03 -4.63 14.14
CA PRO A 179 2.93 -3.34 14.82
C PRO A 179 3.65 -3.45 16.18
N GLN A 180 4.50 -2.48 16.48
CA GLN A 180 5.12 -2.38 17.80
C GLN A 180 4.08 -1.87 18.79
N THR A 181 3.67 -2.72 19.74
CA THR A 181 2.72 -2.37 20.81
C THR A 181 3.19 -1.14 21.59
N GLY A 182 2.33 -0.12 21.72
CA GLY A 182 2.57 1.08 22.53
C GLY A 182 2.50 2.41 21.77
N ARG A 183 2.45 2.41 20.43
CA ARG A 183 2.29 3.65 19.64
C ARG A 183 0.80 3.88 19.30
N MET A 184 0.10 4.68 20.11
CA MET A 184 -1.29 5.11 19.85
C MET A 184 -1.50 5.71 18.44
N THR A 185 -0.44 6.22 17.82
CA THR A 185 -0.43 6.81 16.48
C THR A 185 -0.51 5.81 15.34
N ASP A 186 -0.51 4.50 15.60
CA ASP A 186 -0.63 3.44 14.58
C ASP A 186 -2.07 2.93 14.38
N ALA A 187 -3.06 3.48 15.10
CA ALA A 187 -4.47 3.15 14.89
C ALA A 187 -4.93 3.59 13.48
N PRO A 188 -5.91 2.91 12.84
CA PRO A 188 -6.47 3.38 11.57
C PRO A 188 -7.00 4.82 11.69
N PRO A 189 -6.83 5.68 10.66
CA PRO A 189 -7.36 7.03 10.68
C PRO A 189 -8.89 7.02 10.71
N ALA A 190 -9.50 8.00 11.37
CA ALA A 190 -10.96 8.11 11.48
C ALA A 190 -11.66 8.17 10.11
N THR A 191 -11.00 8.78 9.11
CA THR A 191 -11.48 8.80 7.71
C THR A 191 -11.63 7.44 7.08
N LEU A 192 -10.87 6.42 7.51
CA LEU A 192 -11.08 5.06 7.01
C LEU A 192 -12.45 4.50 7.43
N ALA A 193 -12.97 4.93 8.59
CA ALA A 193 -14.26 4.50 9.09
C ALA A 193 -15.42 5.18 8.36
N THR A 194 -15.24 6.40 7.88
CA THR A 194 -16.26 7.20 7.19
C THR A 194 -16.17 7.12 5.66
N LEU A 195 -15.15 6.46 5.11
CA LEU A 195 -14.98 6.34 3.67
C LEU A 195 -16.08 5.47 3.06
N GLU A 196 -16.74 5.99 2.04
CA GLU A 196 -17.82 5.31 1.31
C GLU A 196 -17.34 3.96 0.72
N ALA A 197 -18.30 3.09 0.40
CA ALA A 197 -17.96 1.87 -0.35
C ALA A 197 -17.57 2.23 -1.80
N PRO A 198 -16.65 1.48 -2.43
CA PRO A 198 -16.28 1.66 -3.83
C PRO A 198 -17.44 1.44 -4.81
#